data_AF-A0A7G7LFL7-F1
#
_entry.id   AF-A0A7G7LFL7-F1
#
_cell.length_a   1.000
_cell.length_b   1.000
_cell.length_c   1.000
_cell.angle_alpha   90.00
_cell.angle_beta   90.00
_cell.angle_gamma   90.00
#
_symmetry.space_group_name_H-M   'P 1'
#
loop_
_entity.id
_entity.type
_entity.pdbx_description
1 polymer ?
#
loop_
_entity_poly.entity_id
_entity_poly.type
_entity_poly.pdbx_seq_one_letter_code
_entity_poly.pdbx_strand_id
1 'polypeptide(L)'
;MRQSAPVLTDWLLDHPWASPTVLAALVALGPLVGSWSAGRRRLTAWLAGAALLPVALLTLLPVDSGTGLVQCTVQWALPTLGRVELLANLLLFVPPALLATVATRRPIVVLVGGSLLSAVVEASQALVVDIGRACDTTDWLCNTLGVGLGVALGIAALALHRRGRPAPPERRRLSPAAPAAPPAPGRTPAP
;
A
#
# COMPACT_ATOMS: atom_id res chain seq x y z
N MET A 1 -6.58 7.26 -38.30
CA MET A 1 -6.88 5.85 -37.95
C MET A 1 -5.61 5.17 -37.44
N ARG A 2 -5.30 5.31 -36.14
CA ARG A 2 -4.34 4.42 -35.45
C ARG A 2 -5.11 3.80 -34.30
N GLN A 3 -5.62 2.60 -34.53
CA GLN A 3 -6.12 1.74 -33.46
C GLN A 3 -4.91 1.31 -32.63
N SER A 4 -4.84 1.69 -31.36
CA SER A 4 -3.85 1.13 -30.43
C SER A 4 -4.48 0.53 -29.17
N ALA A 5 -5.81 0.33 -29.17
CA ALA A 5 -6.54 -0.26 -28.05
C ALA A 5 -7.37 -1.53 -28.38
N PRO A 6 -6.76 -2.63 -28.88
CA PRO A 6 -7.36 -3.96 -28.67
C PRO A 6 -6.55 -4.87 -27.73
N VAL A 7 -5.21 -4.72 -27.66
CA VAL A 7 -4.35 -5.79 -27.09
C VAL A 7 -4.56 -6.02 -25.60
N LEU A 8 -4.72 -4.97 -24.78
CA LEU A 8 -4.83 -5.13 -23.33
C LEU A 8 -6.22 -5.62 -22.91
N THR A 9 -7.26 -5.12 -23.56
CA THR A 9 -8.65 -5.52 -23.30
C THR A 9 -8.90 -6.94 -23.81
N ASP A 10 -8.44 -7.29 -25.01
CA ASP A 10 -8.53 -8.66 -25.53
C ASP A 10 -7.73 -9.63 -24.64
N TRP A 11 -6.52 -9.26 -24.22
CA TRP A 11 -5.72 -10.13 -23.34
C TRP A 11 -6.37 -10.35 -21.96
N LEU A 12 -6.97 -9.32 -21.36
CA LEU A 12 -7.68 -9.42 -20.08
C LEU A 12 -8.98 -10.22 -20.19
N LEU A 13 -9.67 -10.13 -21.32
CA LEU A 13 -10.86 -10.94 -21.63
C LEU A 13 -10.46 -12.40 -21.91
N ASP A 14 -9.31 -12.64 -22.52
CA ASP A 14 -8.75 -13.97 -22.77
C ASP A 14 -8.18 -14.62 -21.49
N HIS A 15 -7.75 -13.81 -20.51
CA HIS A 15 -7.15 -14.26 -19.25
C HIS A 15 -7.86 -13.70 -18.02
N PRO A 16 -9.16 -14.00 -17.80
CA PRO A 16 -9.92 -13.46 -16.68
C PRO A 16 -9.38 -13.94 -15.32
N TRP A 17 -8.56 -15.00 -15.33
CA TRP A 17 -7.87 -15.53 -14.16
C TRP A 17 -6.61 -14.74 -13.76
N ALA A 18 -6.10 -13.84 -14.60
CA ALA A 18 -4.88 -13.09 -14.32
C ALA A 18 -5.04 -12.18 -13.10
N SER A 19 -6.08 -11.34 -13.09
CA SER A 19 -6.37 -10.43 -11.97
C SER A 19 -6.55 -11.15 -10.62
N PRO A 20 -7.37 -12.21 -10.49
CA PRO A 20 -7.48 -12.93 -9.22
C PRO A 20 -6.19 -13.66 -8.84
N THR A 21 -5.40 -14.14 -9.81
CA THR A 21 -4.08 -14.73 -9.54
C THR A 21 -3.11 -13.71 -8.97
N VAL A 22 -3.04 -12.51 -9.56
CA VAL A 22 -2.22 -11.41 -9.06
C VAL A 22 -2.67 -10.99 -7.66
N LEU A 23 -3.99 -10.90 -7.42
CA LEU A 23 -4.53 -10.61 -6.09
C LEU A 23 -4.07 -11.65 -5.07
N ALA A 24 -4.23 -12.93 -5.39
CA ALA A 24 -3.83 -14.03 -4.50
C ALA A 24 -2.33 -13.99 -4.21
N ALA A 25 -1.50 -13.73 -5.23
CA ALA A 25 -0.06 -13.58 -5.07
C ALA A 25 0.30 -12.38 -4.18
N LEU A 26 -0.36 -11.23 -4.35
CA LEU A 26 -0.14 -10.05 -3.49
C LEU A 26 -0.54 -10.32 -2.04
N VAL A 27 -1.66 -11.01 -1.81
CA VAL A 27 -2.12 -11.35 -0.46
C VAL A 27 -1.16 -12.33 0.22
N ALA A 28 -0.67 -13.34 -0.51
CA ALA A 28 0.21 -14.37 0.03
C ALA A 28 1.66 -13.87 0.22
N LEU A 29 2.22 -13.21 -0.80
CA LEU A 29 3.64 -12.84 -0.85
C LEU A 29 3.90 -11.41 -0.36
N GLY A 30 2.91 -10.51 -0.46
CA GLY A 30 3.05 -9.11 -0.09
C GLY A 30 3.49 -8.90 1.36
N PRO A 31 2.89 -9.56 2.36
CA PRO A 31 3.34 -9.47 3.75
C PRO A 31 4.78 -9.95 3.94
N LEU A 32 5.20 -11.01 3.23
CA LEU A 32 6.55 -11.55 3.30
C LEU A 32 7.57 -10.56 2.74
N VAL A 33 7.35 -10.06 1.52
CA VAL A 33 8.21 -9.07 0.85
C VAL A 33 8.24 -7.76 1.63
N GLY A 34 7.10 -7.32 2.15
CA GLY A 34 6.99 -6.15 3.02
C GLY A 34 7.78 -6.31 4.32
N SER A 35 7.71 -7.49 4.95
CA SER A 35 8.41 -7.75 6.20
C SER A 35 9.94 -7.78 6.02
N TRP A 36 10.40 -8.34 4.91
CA TRP A 36 11.80 -8.34 4.51
C TRP A 36 12.31 -6.92 4.23
N SER A 37 11.53 -6.13 3.50
CA SER A 37 11.91 -4.75 3.14
C SER A 37 11.77 -3.75 4.29
N ALA A 38 11.04 -4.06 5.37
CA ALA A 38 10.79 -3.14 6.49
C ALA A 38 12.05 -2.59 7.19
N GLY A 39 13.18 -3.29 7.07
CA GLY A 39 14.51 -2.83 7.53
C GLY A 39 15.22 -1.86 6.58
N ARG A 40 14.78 -1.74 5.32
CA ARG A 40 15.44 -1.01 4.22
C ARG A 40 14.63 0.21 3.78
N ARG A 41 14.31 1.11 4.72
CA ARG A 41 13.35 2.22 4.52
C ARG A 41 13.53 3.02 3.22
N ARG A 42 14.77 3.37 2.85
CA ARG A 42 15.05 4.14 1.62
C ARG A 42 14.67 3.35 0.37
N LEU A 43 15.07 2.08 0.29
CA LEU A 43 14.70 1.20 -0.82
C LEU A 43 13.18 1.02 -0.90
N THR A 44 12.52 0.78 0.24
CA THR A 44 11.05 0.64 0.27
C THR A 44 10.35 1.90 -0.20
N ALA A 45 10.84 3.09 0.17
CA ALA A 45 10.29 4.36 -0.29
C ALA A 45 10.48 4.56 -1.81
N TRP A 46 11.65 4.22 -2.34
CA TRP A 46 11.90 4.24 -3.79
C TRP A 46 10.99 3.27 -4.54
N LEU A 47 10.82 2.04 -4.04
CA LEU A 47 9.93 1.05 -4.63
C LEU A 47 8.45 1.50 -4.54
N ALA A 48 8.04 2.14 -3.45
CA ALA A 48 6.71 2.71 -3.33
C ALA A 48 6.47 3.81 -4.39
N GLY A 49 7.46 4.69 -4.60
CA GLY A 49 7.41 5.70 -5.65
C GLY A 49 7.38 5.08 -7.06
N ALA A 50 8.22 4.08 -7.31
CA ALA A 50 8.23 3.35 -8.59
C ALA A 50 6.90 2.62 -8.85
N ALA A 51 6.27 2.09 -7.81
CA ALA A 51 4.96 1.43 -7.91
C ALA A 51 3.81 2.40 -8.23
N LEU A 52 4.02 3.72 -8.13
CA LEU A 52 3.08 4.73 -8.62
C LEU A 52 3.26 5.05 -10.12
N LEU A 53 4.35 4.63 -10.75
CA LEU A 53 4.57 4.88 -12.19
C LEU A 53 3.47 4.27 -13.07
N PRO A 54 2.99 3.03 -12.84
CA PRO A 54 1.86 2.49 -13.59
C PRO A 54 0.57 3.31 -13.40
N VAL A 55 0.31 3.81 -12.18
CA VAL A 55 -0.83 4.71 -11.91
C VAL A 55 -0.71 5.98 -12.75
N ALA A 56 0.44 6.65 -12.69
CA ALA A 56 0.67 7.88 -13.44
C ALA A 56 0.59 7.65 -14.96
N LEU A 57 1.18 6.56 -15.46
CA LEU A 57 1.17 6.22 -16.87
C LEU A 57 -0.26 5.96 -17.35
N LEU A 58 -1.03 5.11 -16.66
CA LEU A 58 -2.41 4.81 -17.05
C LEU A 58 -3.36 6.01 -16.88
N THR A 59 -3.05 6.93 -15.96
CA THR A 59 -3.84 8.16 -15.79
C THR A 59 -3.63 9.13 -16.95
N LEU A 60 -2.39 9.25 -17.42
CA LEU A 60 -1.98 10.27 -18.41
C LEU A 60 -1.99 9.78 -19.85
N LEU A 61 -2.14 8.47 -20.08
CA LEU A 61 -2.27 7.92 -21.43
C LEU A 61 -3.66 8.26 -21.99
N PRO A 62 -3.74 9.01 -23.10
CA PRO A 62 -5.02 9.33 -23.71
C PRO A 62 -5.69 8.07 -24.23
N VAL A 63 -7.01 8.01 -24.07
CA VAL A 63 -7.85 6.96 -24.64
C VAL A 63 -8.77 7.62 -25.65
N ASP A 64 -8.83 7.08 -26.86
CA ASP A 64 -9.77 7.54 -27.88
C ASP A 64 -11.21 7.28 -27.40
N SER A 65 -11.84 8.26 -26.76
CA SER A 65 -13.30 8.31 -26.71
C SER A 65 -13.79 8.86 -28.04
N GLY A 66 -14.77 8.19 -28.64
CA GLY A 66 -15.46 8.74 -29.81
C GLY A 66 -16.01 10.14 -29.54
N THR A 67 -16.58 10.79 -30.56
CA THR A 67 -17.10 12.17 -30.55
C THR A 67 -18.27 12.45 -29.58
N GLY A 68 -18.45 11.65 -28.52
CA GLY A 68 -19.42 11.85 -27.46
C GLY A 68 -18.96 12.87 -26.42
N LEU A 69 -19.92 13.52 -25.78
CA LEU A 69 -19.66 14.41 -24.64
C LEU A 69 -19.08 13.60 -23.47
N VAL A 70 -17.88 13.96 -23.01
CA VAL A 70 -17.27 13.39 -21.79
C VAL A 70 -18.10 13.87 -20.59
N GLN A 71 -18.85 12.95 -19.95
CA GLN A 71 -19.64 13.25 -18.75
C GLN A 71 -19.20 12.39 -17.59
N CYS A 72 -18.97 13.00 -16.43
CA CYS A 72 -18.71 12.25 -15.21
C CYS A 72 -19.93 11.43 -14.79
N THR A 73 -19.68 10.17 -14.45
CA THR A 73 -20.70 9.22 -14.03
C THR A 73 -20.62 9.01 -12.52
N VAL A 74 -21.76 9.14 -11.86
CA VAL A 74 -21.89 8.83 -10.43
C VAL A 74 -22.60 7.49 -10.31
N GLN A 75 -21.80 6.45 -10.09
CA GLN A 75 -22.26 5.07 -9.90
C GLN A 75 -21.38 4.34 -8.89
N TRP A 76 -21.94 3.29 -8.29
CA TRP A 76 -21.26 2.52 -7.26
C TRP A 76 -21.33 1.04 -7.60
N ALA A 77 -20.21 0.47 -8.00
CA ALA A 77 -20.05 -0.96 -8.18
C ALA A 77 -18.86 -1.50 -7.39
N LEU A 78 -19.04 -2.66 -6.78
CA LEU A 78 -17.95 -3.37 -6.12
C LEU A 78 -17.17 -4.20 -7.14
N PRO A 79 -15.84 -4.32 -6.97
CA PRO A 79 -15.05 -5.24 -7.77
C PRO A 79 -15.49 -6.68 -7.50
N THR A 80 -15.63 -7.47 -8.55
CA THR A 80 -15.89 -8.90 -8.48
C THR A 80 -14.84 -9.64 -9.32
N LEU A 81 -14.63 -10.93 -9.06
CA LEU A 81 -13.62 -11.71 -9.80
C LEU A 81 -13.90 -11.79 -11.31
N GLY A 82 -15.16 -11.62 -11.73
CA GLY A 82 -15.56 -11.56 -13.14
C GLY A 82 -15.53 -10.17 -13.77
N ARG A 83 -15.30 -9.10 -12.99
CA ARG A 83 -15.17 -7.71 -13.48
C ARG A 83 -13.69 -7.33 -13.49
N VAL A 84 -12.99 -7.81 -14.51
CA VAL A 84 -11.53 -7.69 -14.64
C VAL A 84 -11.02 -6.25 -14.60
N GLU A 85 -11.77 -5.30 -15.16
CA GLU A 85 -11.45 -3.87 -15.18
C GLU A 85 -11.46 -3.26 -13.78
N LEU A 86 -12.55 -3.48 -13.02
CA LEU A 86 -12.68 -3.00 -11.64
C LEU A 86 -11.62 -3.62 -10.73
N LEU A 87 -11.32 -4.91 -10.94
CA LEU A 87 -10.30 -5.60 -10.19
C LEU A 87 -8.89 -5.09 -10.53
N ALA A 88 -8.63 -4.70 -11.79
CA ALA A 88 -7.37 -4.09 -12.19
C ALA A 88 -7.14 -2.73 -11.50
N ASN A 89 -8.17 -1.88 -11.42
CA ASN A 89 -8.12 -0.60 -10.70
C ASN A 89 -7.78 -0.81 -9.21
N LEU A 90 -8.44 -1.77 -8.56
CA LEU A 90 -8.10 -2.17 -7.19
C LEU A 90 -6.63 -2.61 -7.08
N LEU A 91 -6.19 -3.51 -7.95
CA LEU A 91 -4.84 -4.09 -7.91
C LEU A 91 -3.73 -3.05 -8.11
N LEU A 92 -3.99 -2.02 -8.89
CA LEU A 92 -3.02 -0.96 -9.20
C LEU A 92 -2.57 -0.21 -7.94
N PHE A 93 -3.46 -0.01 -6.97
CA PHE A 93 -3.19 0.72 -5.75
C PHE A 93 -2.66 -0.14 -4.59
N VAL A 94 -2.78 -1.48 -4.67
CA VAL A 94 -2.33 -2.38 -3.58
C VAL A 94 -0.82 -2.33 -3.35
N PRO A 95 0.07 -2.52 -4.36
CA PRO A 95 1.51 -2.47 -4.15
C PRO A 95 2.05 -1.13 -3.60
N PRO A 96 1.70 0.05 -4.15
CA PRO A 96 2.22 1.31 -3.62
C PRO A 96 1.71 1.56 -2.20
N ALA A 97 0.45 1.24 -1.88
CA ALA A 97 -0.09 1.42 -0.53
C ALA A 97 0.58 0.48 0.51
N LEU A 98 0.84 -0.77 0.14
CA LEU A 98 1.61 -1.71 0.97
C LEU A 98 3.00 -1.16 1.29
N LEU A 99 3.76 -0.80 0.25
CA LEU A 99 5.13 -0.33 0.40
C LEU A 99 5.19 1.02 1.13
N ALA A 100 4.29 1.95 0.82
CA ALA A 100 4.18 3.22 1.52
C ALA A 100 3.85 3.03 3.00
N THR A 101 2.97 2.09 3.35
CA THR A 101 2.65 1.75 4.74
C THR A 101 3.89 1.21 5.46
N VAL A 102 4.66 0.32 4.83
CA VAL A 102 5.89 -0.22 5.41
C VAL A 102 6.97 0.86 5.56
N ALA A 103 7.15 1.72 4.55
CA ALA A 103 8.14 2.79 4.56
C ALA A 103 7.86 3.86 5.63
N THR A 104 6.63 4.37 5.63
CA THR A 104 6.19 5.47 6.51
C THR A 104 5.81 5.00 7.91
N ARG A 105 5.32 3.77 8.05
CA ARG A 105 4.69 3.23 9.28
C ARG A 105 3.47 4.05 9.73
N ARG A 106 2.80 4.75 8.81
CA ARG A 106 1.64 5.62 9.08
C ARG A 106 0.42 5.17 8.24
N PRO A 107 -0.25 4.07 8.62
CA PRO A 107 -1.30 3.46 7.79
C PRO A 107 -2.47 4.42 7.49
N ILE A 108 -2.88 5.25 8.46
CA ILE A 108 -3.97 6.22 8.28
C ILE A 108 -3.58 7.29 7.25
N VAL A 109 -2.34 7.78 7.30
CA VAL A 109 -1.84 8.78 6.34
C VAL A 109 -1.81 8.19 4.93
N VAL A 110 -1.39 6.94 4.78
CA VAL A 110 -1.39 6.25 3.48
C VAL A 110 -2.81 6.02 2.98
N LEU A 111 -3.74 5.62 3.85
CA LEU A 111 -5.14 5.41 3.47
C LEU A 111 -5.79 6.69 2.95
N VAL A 112 -5.70 7.77 3.73
CA VAL A 112 -6.27 9.07 3.36
C VAL A 112 -5.55 9.64 2.13
N GLY A 113 -4.22 9.63 2.13
CA GLY A 113 -3.43 10.13 1.01
C GLY A 113 -3.65 9.36 -0.29
N GLY A 114 -3.81 8.04 -0.22
CA GLY A 114 -4.10 7.19 -1.37
C GLY A 114 -5.50 7.39 -1.95
N SER A 115 -6.52 7.51 -1.09
CA SER A 115 -7.89 7.83 -1.55
C SER A 115 -7.99 9.23 -2.15
N LEU A 116 -7.30 10.22 -1.55
CA LEU A 116 -7.18 11.57 -2.12
C LEU A 116 -6.44 11.55 -3.46
N LEU A 117 -5.33 10.79 -3.57
CA LEU A 117 -4.63 10.63 -4.83
C LEU A 117 -5.55 10.04 -5.91
N SER A 118 -6.37 9.04 -5.56
CA SER A 118 -7.36 8.50 -6.49
C SER A 118 -8.41 9.53 -6.90
N ALA A 119 -8.88 10.38 -5.99
CA ALA A 119 -9.82 11.44 -6.33
C ALA A 119 -9.17 12.48 -7.26
N VAL A 120 -7.89 12.79 -7.06
CA VAL A 120 -7.11 13.67 -7.95
C VAL A 120 -6.94 13.05 -9.33
N VAL A 121 -6.73 11.74 -9.42
CA VAL A 121 -6.68 11.00 -10.71
C VAL A 121 -7.99 11.18 -11.46
N GLU A 122 -9.14 10.88 -10.84
CA GLU A 122 -10.47 11.07 -11.44
C GLU A 122 -10.72 12.53 -11.87
N ALA A 123 -10.40 13.49 -10.99
CA ALA A 123 -10.56 14.91 -11.28
C ALA A 123 -9.65 15.35 -12.44
N SER A 124 -8.43 14.83 -12.52
CA SER A 124 -7.52 15.15 -13.62
C SER A 124 -8.04 14.61 -14.95
N GLN A 125 -8.65 13.43 -14.96
CA GLN A 125 -9.28 12.85 -16.16
C GLN A 125 -10.53 13.63 -16.59
N ALA A 126 -11.28 14.22 -15.64
CA ALA A 126 -12.40 15.11 -15.95
C ALA A 126 -11.98 16.47 -16.53
N LEU A 127 -10.84 17.01 -16.09
CA LEU A 127 -10.37 18.35 -16.46
C LEU A 127 -9.54 18.37 -17.75
N VAL A 128 -8.90 17.26 -18.11
CA VAL A 128 -8.09 17.17 -19.34
C VAL A 128 -8.91 16.50 -20.43
N VAL A 129 -9.64 17.33 -21.19
CA VAL A 129 -10.58 16.91 -22.25
C VAL A 129 -9.92 16.00 -23.31
N ASP A 130 -8.63 16.19 -23.60
CA ASP A 130 -7.86 15.40 -24.57
C ASP A 130 -7.54 13.96 -24.10
N ILE A 131 -7.76 13.61 -22.82
CA ILE A 131 -7.58 12.23 -22.33
C ILE A 131 -8.79 11.37 -22.69
N GLY A 132 -9.96 11.99 -22.89
CA GLY A 132 -11.14 11.30 -23.38
C GLY A 132 -11.81 10.34 -22.39
N ARG A 133 -11.49 10.39 -21.09
CA ARG A 133 -12.12 9.52 -20.08
C ARG A 133 -13.09 10.31 -19.22
N ALA A 134 -14.31 9.79 -19.08
CA ALA A 134 -15.28 10.25 -18.09
C ALA A 134 -14.80 9.86 -16.68
N CYS A 135 -14.90 10.76 -15.70
CA CYS A 135 -14.65 10.40 -14.31
C CYS A 135 -15.76 9.48 -13.78
N ASP A 136 -15.40 8.48 -12.98
CA ASP A 136 -16.33 7.47 -12.46
C ASP A 136 -16.11 7.23 -10.97
N THR A 137 -17.15 7.43 -10.16
CA THR A 137 -17.08 7.17 -8.71
C THR A 137 -16.84 5.69 -8.38
N THR A 138 -17.12 4.77 -9.30
CA THR A 138 -16.75 3.35 -9.19
C THR A 138 -15.24 3.15 -9.26
N ASP A 139 -14.54 3.88 -10.11
CA ASP A 139 -13.08 3.78 -10.23
C ASP A 139 -12.40 4.36 -8.97
N TRP A 140 -12.90 5.49 -8.47
CA TRP A 140 -12.49 6.03 -7.16
C TRP A 140 -12.69 5.02 -6.02
N LEU A 141 -13.85 4.35 -5.99
CA LEU A 141 -14.15 3.33 -4.99
C LEU A 141 -13.17 2.15 -5.08
N CYS A 142 -12.98 1.59 -6.28
CA CYS A 142 -12.12 0.43 -6.49
C CYS A 142 -10.66 0.73 -6.12
N ASN A 143 -10.15 1.89 -6.52
CA ASN A 143 -8.82 2.36 -6.15
C ASN A 143 -8.69 2.53 -4.63
N THR A 144 -9.69 3.15 -3.98
CA THR A 144 -9.71 3.32 -2.51
C THR A 144 -9.74 1.97 -1.78
N LEU A 145 -10.49 0.98 -2.28
CA LEU A 145 -10.46 -0.38 -1.75
C LEU A 145 -9.07 -1.03 -1.92
N GLY A 146 -8.42 -0.79 -3.06
CA GLY A 146 -7.04 -1.21 -3.32
C GLY A 146 -6.04 -0.63 -2.33
N VAL A 147 -6.16 0.67 -2.03
CA VAL A 147 -5.38 1.34 -0.98
C VAL A 147 -5.63 0.68 0.38
N GLY A 148 -6.90 0.46 0.73
CA GLY A 148 -7.27 -0.21 1.98
C GLY A 148 -6.65 -1.59 2.14
N LEU A 149 -6.73 -2.42 1.10
CA LEU A 149 -6.10 -3.74 1.07
C LEU A 149 -4.58 -3.64 1.19
N GLY A 150 -3.93 -2.76 0.42
CA GLY A 150 -2.49 -2.54 0.52
C GLY A 150 -2.05 -2.10 1.91
N VAL A 151 -2.78 -1.20 2.56
CA VAL A 151 -2.54 -0.78 3.95
C VAL A 151 -2.65 -1.97 4.90
N ALA A 152 -3.69 -2.80 4.77
CA ALA A 152 -3.87 -3.99 5.61
C ALA A 152 -2.69 -4.97 5.47
N LEU A 153 -2.26 -5.24 4.23
CA LEU A 153 -1.08 -6.07 3.95
C LEU A 153 0.20 -5.43 4.49
N GLY A 154 0.34 -4.11 4.43
CA GLY A 154 1.47 -3.37 5.00
C GLY A 154 1.52 -3.46 6.54
N ILE A 155 0.36 -3.44 7.20
CA ILE A 155 0.26 -3.68 8.64
C ILE A 155 0.68 -5.11 8.97
N ALA A 156 0.19 -6.10 8.21
CA ALA A 156 0.59 -7.51 8.36
C ALA A 156 2.11 -7.70 8.18
N ALA A 157 2.70 -7.08 7.17
CA ALA A 157 4.14 -7.06 6.92
C ALA A 157 4.93 -6.51 8.11
N LEU A 158 4.49 -5.38 8.68
CA LEU A 158 5.12 -4.77 9.85
C LEU A 158 4.98 -5.64 11.10
N ALA A 159 3.82 -6.30 11.28
CA ALA A 159 3.61 -7.23 12.39
C ALA A 159 4.55 -8.45 12.27
N LEU A 160 4.69 -9.02 11.07
CA LEU A 160 5.60 -10.13 10.81
C LEU A 160 7.06 -9.73 11.04
N HIS A 161 7.47 -8.54 10.56
CA HIS A 161 8.82 -8.03 10.79
C HIS A 161 9.14 -7.89 12.28
N ARG A 162 8.18 -7.44 13.11
CA ARG A 162 8.39 -7.31 14.56
C ARG A 162 8.57 -8.66 15.24
N ARG A 163 7.82 -9.69 14.83
CA ARG A 163 7.92 -11.05 15.39
C ARG A 163 9.28 -11.71 15.12
N GLY A 164 9.91 -11.39 13.99
CA GLY A 164 11.24 -11.91 13.64
C GLY A 164 12.41 -11.19 14.31
N ARG A 165 12.19 -10.10 15.07
CA ARG A 165 13.26 -9.42 15.80
C ARG A 165 13.46 -10.12 17.14
N PRO A 166 14.70 -10.50 17.51
CA PRO A 166 14.98 -11.00 18.84
C PRO A 166 14.46 -10.00 19.88
N ALA A 167 13.83 -10.49 20.95
CA ALA A 167 13.48 -9.65 22.08
C ALA A 167 14.75 -8.88 22.48
N PRO A 168 14.67 -7.55 22.72
CA PRO A 168 15.80 -6.83 23.30
C PRO A 168 16.26 -7.61 24.52
N PRO A 169 17.58 -7.87 24.70
CA PRO A 169 18.06 -8.56 25.88
C PRO A 169 17.42 -7.86 27.07
N GLU A 170 16.61 -8.61 27.81
CA GLU A 170 15.93 -8.15 29.01
C GLU A 170 17.01 -7.40 29.78
N ARG A 171 16.89 -6.07 29.84
CA ARG A 171 17.81 -5.24 30.61
C ARG A 171 17.66 -5.82 32.00
N ARG A 172 18.61 -6.69 32.35
CA ARG A 172 18.80 -7.31 33.65
C ARG A 172 18.30 -6.26 34.60
N ARG A 173 17.14 -6.50 35.21
CA ARG A 173 16.60 -5.62 36.25
C ARG A 173 17.82 -5.39 37.11
N LEU A 174 18.37 -4.19 37.02
CA LEU A 174 19.32 -3.72 37.98
C LEU A 174 18.42 -3.67 39.20
N SER A 175 18.35 -4.79 39.92
CA SER A 175 18.10 -4.75 41.34
C SER A 175 19.00 -3.62 41.79
N PRO A 176 18.44 -2.54 42.37
CA PRO A 176 19.27 -1.58 43.07
C PRO A 176 20.13 -2.46 43.98
N ALA A 177 21.46 -2.42 43.79
CA ALA A 177 22.35 -3.11 44.68
C ALA A 177 21.92 -2.71 46.10
N ALA A 178 21.56 -3.68 46.93
CA ALA A 178 21.16 -3.41 48.30
C ALA A 178 22.24 -2.50 48.92
N PRO A 179 21.86 -1.41 49.60
CA PRO A 179 22.84 -0.49 50.16
C PRO A 179 23.79 -1.28 51.07
N ALA A 180 25.09 -1.07 50.86
CA ALA A 180 26.13 -1.72 51.65
C ALA A 180 25.86 -1.50 53.14
N ALA A 181 25.87 -2.59 53.91
CA ALA A 181 25.69 -2.53 55.35
C ALA A 181 26.79 -1.64 55.97
N PRO A 182 26.45 -0.78 56.96
CA PRO A 182 27.43 0.08 57.60
C PRO A 182 28.50 -0.74 58.34
N PRO A 183 29.75 -0.23 58.41
CA PRO A 183 30.83 -0.93 59.11
C PRO A 183 30.51 -1.09 60.59
N ALA A 184 30.83 -2.27 61.14
CA ALA A 184 30.62 -2.58 62.55
C ALA A 184 31.46 -1.65 63.45
N PRO A 185 30.92 -1.19 64.59
CA PRO A 185 31.65 -0.33 65.52
C PRO A 185 32.89 -1.05 66.06
N GLY A 186 34.04 -0.39 65.91
CA GLY A 186 35.33 -0.88 66.36
C GLY A 186 35.34 -1.15 67.86
N ARG A 187 35.81 -2.34 68.25
CA ARG A 187 36.10 -2.67 69.66
C ARG A 187 37.34 -1.88 70.08
N THR A 188 37.16 -0.95 71.02
CA THR A 188 38.28 -0.39 71.79
C THR A 188 38.87 -1.46 72.70
N PRO A 189 40.20 -1.61 72.79
CA PRO A 189 40.82 -2.48 73.78
C PRO A 189 40.68 -1.88 75.19
N ALA A 190 40.36 -2.72 76.16
CA ALA A 190 40.27 -2.40 77.58
C ALA A 190 41.68 -2.18 78.20
N PRO A 191 41.80 -1.39 79.28
CA PRO A 191 43.07 -1.09 79.96
C PRO A 191 43.68 -2.29 80.69
#